data_AF-A0A8J5ISE9-F1
#
_entry.id   AF-A0A8J5ISE9-F1
#
_cell.length_a   1.000
_cell.length_b   1.000
_cell.length_c   1.000
_cell.angle_alpha   90.00
_cell.angle_beta   90.00
_cell.angle_gamma   90.00
#
_symmetry.space_group_name_H-M   'P 1'
#
loop_
_entity.id
_entity.type
_entity.pdbx_description
1 polymer ?
#
loop_
_entity_poly.entity_id
_entity_poly.type
_entity_poly.pdbx_seq_one_letter_code
_entity_poly.pdbx_strand_id
1 'polypeptide(L)'
;MLRHQPDHEALQHVSAQISSFCGPPTCLSLSQVCSFSSTKLLDWIWDSSCTSVSNRPSTWPLHNYLRSDLHYNGDQFFKSLEVAVRREDLAIVKWLFAHFSGYDVPADLTTLAACVNGLPFYRFS
;
A
#
# COMPACT_ATOMS: atom_id res chain seq x y z
N MET A 1 -8.84 -22.27 -35.82
CA MET A 1 -8.99 -22.71 -34.41
C MET A 1 -7.74 -22.29 -33.66
N LEU A 2 -7.90 -21.47 -32.62
CA LEU A 2 -6.80 -20.86 -31.85
C LEU A 2 -6.11 -21.95 -31.00
N ARG A 3 -4.78 -22.07 -31.14
CA ARG A 3 -3.95 -22.90 -30.25
C ARG A 3 -4.01 -22.29 -28.84
N HIS A 4 -4.60 -23.04 -27.92
CA HIS A 4 -4.54 -22.79 -26.49
C HIS A 4 -3.06 -22.97 -26.06
N GLN A 5 -2.49 -22.00 -25.34
CA GLN A 5 -1.06 -21.91 -25.06
C GLN A 5 -0.78 -22.27 -23.58
N PRO A 6 -0.65 -23.58 -23.25
CA PRO A 6 -0.48 -24.04 -21.86
C PRO A 6 0.81 -23.52 -21.19
N ASP A 7 1.85 -23.21 -21.98
CA ASP A 7 3.11 -22.64 -21.47
C ASP A 7 2.93 -21.26 -20.83
N HIS A 8 1.97 -20.46 -21.30
CA HIS A 8 1.75 -19.13 -20.74
C HIS A 8 1.12 -19.22 -19.34
N GLU A 9 0.16 -20.12 -19.15
CA GLU A 9 -0.45 -20.35 -17.83
C GLU A 9 0.55 -20.95 -16.83
N ALA A 10 1.38 -21.89 -17.27
CA ALA A 10 2.44 -22.46 -16.44
C ALA A 10 3.46 -21.40 -15.99
N LEU A 11 3.88 -20.49 -16.88
CA LEU A 11 4.79 -19.39 -16.55
C LEU A 11 4.15 -18.38 -15.57
N GLN A 12 2.86 -18.04 -15.76
CA GLN A 12 2.13 -17.18 -14.83
C GLN A 12 2.02 -17.81 -13.43
N HIS A 13 1.79 -19.13 -13.38
CA HIS A 13 1.73 -19.88 -12.12
C HIS A 13 3.08 -19.87 -11.39
N VAL A 14 4.18 -20.16 -12.11
CA VAL A 14 5.53 -20.15 -11.53
C VAL A 14 5.93 -18.73 -11.09
N SER A 15 5.62 -17.70 -11.87
CA SER A 15 5.89 -16.32 -11.46
C SER A 15 5.12 -15.94 -10.21
N ALA A 16 3.84 -16.33 -10.10
CA ALA A 16 3.05 -16.07 -8.91
C ALA A 16 3.61 -16.78 -7.67
N GLN A 17 4.09 -18.02 -7.82
CA GLN A 17 4.73 -18.76 -6.72
C GLN A 17 6.07 -18.15 -6.30
N ILE A 18 6.93 -17.78 -7.26
CA ILE A 18 8.21 -17.12 -6.98
C ILE A 18 7.98 -15.77 -6.33
N SER A 19 7.03 -14.96 -6.83
CA SER A 19 6.64 -13.71 -6.20
C SER A 19 6.13 -13.93 -4.78
N SER A 20 5.27 -14.94 -4.55
CA SER A 20 4.79 -15.26 -3.19
C SER A 20 5.92 -15.65 -2.24
N PHE A 21 6.95 -16.34 -2.76
CA PHE A 21 8.09 -16.79 -1.98
C PHE A 21 9.07 -15.65 -1.66
N CYS A 22 9.33 -14.76 -2.63
CA CYS A 22 10.15 -13.58 -2.41
C CYS A 22 9.45 -12.55 -1.50
N GLY A 23 8.12 -12.53 -1.50
CA GLY A 23 7.32 -11.55 -0.79
C GLY A 23 7.60 -10.11 -1.25
N PRO A 24 6.87 -9.13 -0.72
CA PRO A 24 7.35 -7.76 -0.79
C PRO A 24 8.70 -7.68 -0.06
N PRO A 25 9.64 -6.83 -0.52
CA PRO A 25 10.93 -6.69 0.13
C PRO A 25 10.76 -6.48 1.63
N THR A 26 11.42 -7.31 2.44
CA THR A 26 11.16 -7.43 3.89
C THR A 26 11.33 -6.12 4.65
N CYS A 27 12.10 -5.17 4.11
CA CYS A 27 12.41 -3.89 4.72
C CYS A 27 11.67 -2.69 4.08
N LEU A 28 10.87 -2.90 3.03
CA LEU A 28 10.15 -1.78 2.40
C LEU A 28 8.93 -1.39 3.23
N SER A 29 8.89 -0.12 3.63
CA SER A 29 7.71 0.48 4.24
C SER A 29 6.67 0.87 3.18
N LEU A 30 5.41 1.01 3.59
CA LEU A 30 4.35 1.44 2.68
C LEU A 30 4.64 2.84 2.11
N SER A 31 5.19 3.73 2.93
CA SER A 31 5.60 5.08 2.50
C SER A 31 6.69 5.09 1.44
N GLN A 32 7.64 4.15 1.50
CA GLN A 32 8.65 3.99 0.45
C GLN A 32 8.00 3.48 -0.84
N VAL A 33 7.01 2.61 -0.72
CA VAL A 33 6.29 2.08 -1.88
C VAL A 33 5.44 3.13 -2.58
N CYS A 34 4.93 4.13 -1.85
CA CYS A 34 4.25 5.26 -2.45
C CYS A 34 5.13 6.04 -3.44
N SER A 35 6.46 5.95 -3.35
CA SER A 35 7.36 6.56 -4.32
C SER A 35 7.40 5.86 -5.69
N PHE A 36 6.92 4.61 -5.78
CA PHE A 36 6.88 3.85 -7.03
C PHE A 36 5.60 4.07 -7.85
N SER A 37 4.65 4.89 -7.38
CA SER A 37 3.39 5.21 -8.09
C SER A 37 2.63 3.95 -8.59
N SER A 38 2.65 2.87 -7.80
CA SER A 38 2.08 1.58 -8.15
C SER A 38 1.13 1.08 -7.07
N THR A 39 -0.18 1.16 -7.32
CA THR A 39 -1.21 0.66 -6.41
C THR A 39 -1.17 -0.85 -6.26
N LYS A 40 -0.79 -1.60 -7.31
CA LYS A 40 -0.62 -3.06 -7.23
C LYS A 40 0.43 -3.48 -6.20
N LEU A 41 1.49 -2.68 -6.06
CA LEU A 41 2.53 -2.95 -5.06
C LEU A 41 2.05 -2.59 -3.65
N LEU A 42 1.20 -1.57 -3.53
CA LEU A 42 0.52 -1.24 -2.27
C LEU A 42 -0.47 -2.34 -1.85
N ASP A 43 -1.29 -2.84 -2.78
CA ASP A 43 -2.20 -3.97 -2.56
C ASP A 43 -1.41 -5.20 -2.07
N TRP A 44 -0.29 -5.52 -2.73
CA TRP A 44 0.51 -6.67 -2.34
C TRP A 44 1.09 -6.56 -0.93
N ILE A 45 1.60 -5.39 -0.53
CA ILE A 45 2.09 -5.13 0.84
C ILE A 45 0.95 -5.17 1.86
N TRP A 46 -0.21 -4.64 1.48
CA TRP A 46 -1.38 -4.61 2.32
C TRP A 46 -1.94 -6.02 2.57
N ASP A 47 -2.05 -6.83 1.52
CA ASP A 47 -2.55 -8.20 1.58
C ASP A 47 -1.57 -9.14 2.26
N SER A 48 -0.26 -8.87 2.16
CA SER A 48 0.76 -9.63 2.90
C SER A 48 0.87 -9.22 4.37
N SER A 49 0.23 -8.12 4.79
CA SER A 49 0.31 -7.65 6.17
C SER A 49 -0.65 -8.40 7.09
N CYS A 50 -0.20 -8.67 8.31
CA CYS A 50 -1.00 -9.38 9.29
C CYS A 50 -2.06 -8.46 9.90
N THR A 51 -3.30 -8.94 10.00
CA THR A 51 -4.42 -8.18 10.60
C THR A 51 -4.50 -8.31 12.13
N SER A 52 -3.77 -9.24 12.73
CA SER A 52 -3.76 -9.46 14.18
C SER A 52 -2.37 -9.82 14.69
N VAL A 53 -2.02 -9.32 15.86
CA VAL A 53 -0.78 -9.67 16.57
C VAL A 53 -0.67 -11.19 16.79
N SER A 54 -1.80 -11.87 17.00
CA SER A 54 -1.85 -13.33 17.25
C SER A 54 -1.48 -14.18 16.04
N ASN A 55 -1.71 -13.69 14.83
CA ASN A 55 -1.46 -14.41 13.57
C ASN A 55 -0.15 -13.99 12.91
N ARG A 56 0.60 -13.08 13.56
CA ARG A 56 1.80 -12.49 13.02
C ARG A 56 2.90 -13.56 12.97
N PRO A 57 3.46 -13.86 11.79
CA PRO A 57 4.58 -14.78 11.72
C PRO A 57 5.79 -14.19 12.46
N SER A 58 6.60 -15.04 13.09
CA SER A 58 7.80 -14.64 13.84
C SER A 58 8.91 -14.08 12.95
N THR A 59 8.77 -14.23 11.63
CA THR A 59 9.64 -13.60 10.65
C THR A 59 9.48 -12.08 10.67
N TRP A 60 10.52 -11.40 10.20
CA TRP A 60 10.75 -9.98 10.45
C TRP A 60 10.39 -9.02 9.29
N PRO A 61 9.41 -9.27 8.40
CA PRO A 61 9.08 -8.24 7.44
C PRO A 61 8.31 -7.10 8.11
N LEU A 62 8.77 -5.87 7.87
CA LEU A 62 8.23 -4.64 8.43
C LEU A 62 6.72 -4.46 8.10
N HIS A 63 6.28 -4.94 6.94
CA HIS A 63 4.87 -4.89 6.53
C HIS A 63 3.94 -5.71 7.44
N ASN A 64 4.43 -6.68 8.21
CA ASN A 64 3.59 -7.44 9.16
C ASN A 64 2.94 -6.57 10.23
N TYR A 65 3.58 -5.44 10.56
CA TYR A 65 3.10 -4.51 11.58
C TYR A 65 2.05 -3.55 11.04
N LEU A 66 1.94 -3.43 9.70
CA LEU A 66 1.13 -2.41 9.04
C LEU A 66 -0.32 -2.42 9.50
N ARG A 67 -0.93 -3.60 9.67
CA ARG A 67 -2.35 -3.74 10.07
C ARG A 67 -2.54 -4.30 11.48
N SER A 68 -1.46 -4.74 12.14
CA SER A 68 -1.52 -5.32 13.49
C SER A 68 -1.10 -4.35 14.60
N ASP A 69 -0.35 -3.30 14.28
CA ASP A 69 0.14 -2.31 15.24
C ASP A 69 -0.44 -0.93 14.93
N LEU A 70 -1.19 -0.36 15.87
CA LEU A 70 -1.91 0.90 15.69
C LEU A 70 -0.96 2.10 15.49
N HIS A 71 0.17 2.13 16.19
CA HIS A 71 1.13 3.23 16.10
C HIS A 71 1.84 3.19 14.75
N TYR A 72 2.30 2.01 14.33
CA TYR A 72 2.94 1.82 13.04
C TYR A 72 1.97 2.05 11.89
N ASN A 73 0.70 1.62 12.02
CA ASN A 73 -0.35 1.90 11.03
C ASN A 73 -0.53 3.41 10.80
N GLY A 74 -0.69 4.18 11.88
CA GLY A 74 -0.86 5.63 11.79
C GLY A 74 0.38 6.33 11.22
N ASP A 75 1.58 5.98 11.67
CA ASP A 75 2.84 6.52 11.15
C ASP A 75 2.99 6.26 9.64
N GLN A 76 2.65 5.04 9.19
CA GLN A 76 2.69 4.72 7.77
C GLN A 76 1.64 5.46 6.97
N PHE A 77 0.42 5.66 7.48
CA PHE A 77 -0.60 6.45 6.79
C PHE A 77 -0.12 7.87 6.53
N PHE A 78 0.35 8.59 7.56
CA PHE A 78 0.77 9.99 7.40
C PHE A 78 1.98 10.14 6.48
N LYS A 79 3.01 9.29 6.63
CA LYS A 79 4.20 9.32 5.76
C LYS A 79 3.85 9.01 4.31
N SER A 80 2.95 8.07 4.09
CA SER A 80 2.50 7.68 2.75
C SER A 80 1.67 8.77 2.09
N LEU A 81 0.80 9.42 2.86
CA LEU A 81 0.00 10.55 2.40
C LEU A 81 0.87 11.74 2.03
N GLU A 82 1.87 12.07 2.85
CA GLU A 82 2.84 13.14 2.55
C GLU A 82 3.58 12.88 1.23
N VAL A 83 4.05 11.65 0.99
CA VAL A 83 4.68 11.26 -0.28
C VAL A 83 3.71 11.37 -1.45
N ALA A 84 2.49 10.88 -1.30
CA ALA A 84 1.47 10.89 -2.36
C ALA A 84 1.08 12.33 -2.76
N VAL A 85 0.85 13.20 -1.78
CA VAL A 85 0.49 14.61 -2.02
C VAL A 85 1.66 15.35 -2.69
N ARG A 86 2.90 15.19 -2.21
CA ARG A 86 4.08 15.83 -2.85
C ARG A 86 4.29 15.41 -4.30
N ARG A 87 3.81 14.22 -4.68
CA ARG A 87 3.92 13.67 -6.04
C ARG A 87 2.67 13.92 -6.89
N GLU A 88 1.66 14.56 -6.33
CA GLU A 88 0.33 14.74 -6.94
C GLU A 88 -0.33 13.40 -7.37
N ASP A 89 0.01 12.31 -6.69
CA ASP A 89 -0.42 10.96 -7.06
C ASP A 89 -1.80 10.64 -6.46
N LEU A 90 -2.84 11.14 -7.13
CA LEU A 90 -4.24 10.97 -6.70
C LEU A 90 -4.67 9.50 -6.62
N ALA A 91 -4.06 8.61 -7.40
CA ALA A 91 -4.37 7.18 -7.35
C ALA A 91 -3.93 6.60 -6.00
N ILE A 92 -2.71 6.93 -5.55
CA ILE A 92 -2.21 6.53 -4.24
C ILE A 92 -3.00 7.20 -3.12
N VAL A 93 -3.33 8.49 -3.25
CA VAL A 93 -4.18 9.18 -2.26
C VAL A 93 -5.49 8.43 -2.06
N LYS A 94 -6.25 8.16 -3.13
CA LYS A 94 -7.51 7.42 -3.04
C LYS A 94 -7.33 6.03 -2.44
N TRP A 95 -6.23 5.35 -2.81
CA TRP A 95 -5.88 4.05 -2.25
C TRP A 95 -5.68 4.11 -0.73
N LEU A 96 -4.99 5.12 -0.21
CA LEU A 96 -4.76 5.29 1.23
C LEU A 96 -6.06 5.46 2.01
N PHE A 97 -7.00 6.30 1.55
CA PHE A 97 -8.29 6.48 2.22
C PHE A 97 -9.20 5.25 2.15
N ALA A 98 -9.07 4.45 1.09
CA ALA A 98 -9.85 3.22 0.96
C ALA A 98 -9.39 2.13 1.96
N HIS A 99 -8.10 2.11 2.31
CA HIS A 99 -7.50 1.05 3.12
C HIS A 99 -7.33 1.44 4.59
N PHE A 100 -7.03 2.71 4.88
CA PHE A 100 -6.89 3.23 6.24
C PHE A 100 -8.20 3.89 6.68
N SER A 101 -9.03 3.14 7.41
CA SER A 101 -10.26 3.68 8.01
C SER A 101 -9.98 4.30 9.39
N GLY A 102 -10.59 5.46 9.69
CA GLY A 102 -10.59 6.04 11.03
C GLY A 102 -9.47 7.04 11.32
N TYR A 103 -8.77 7.54 10.30
CA TYR A 103 -7.81 8.63 10.44
C TYR A 103 -8.37 9.93 9.89
N ASP A 104 -8.36 10.98 10.71
CA ASP A 104 -8.61 12.35 10.26
C ASP A 104 -7.37 12.89 9.54
N VAL A 105 -7.60 13.60 8.43
CA VAL A 105 -6.51 14.25 7.67
C VAL A 105 -5.99 15.45 8.48
N PRO A 106 -4.67 15.54 8.75
CA PRO A 106 -4.09 16.69 9.42
C PRO A 106 -4.33 17.97 8.60
N ALA A 107 -4.61 19.08 9.29
CA ALA A 107 -4.84 20.38 8.65
C ALA A 107 -3.67 20.82 7.75
N ASP A 108 -2.44 20.48 8.14
CA ASP A 108 -1.22 20.77 7.38
C ASP A 108 -1.21 20.05 6.02
N LEU A 109 -1.65 18.79 5.97
CA LEU A 109 -1.73 18.01 4.73
C LEU A 109 -2.92 18.45 3.86
N THR A 110 -4.00 18.93 4.47
CA THR A 110 -5.13 19.53 3.76
C THR A 110 -4.72 20.81 3.04
N THR A 111 -3.89 21.62 3.70
CA THR A 111 -3.31 22.85 3.12
C THR A 111 -2.34 22.51 2.00
N LEU A 112 -1.48 21.51 2.21
CA LEU A 112 -0.51 21.04 1.21
C LEU A 112 -1.22 20.50 -0.05
N ALA A 113 -2.30 19.74 0.13
CA ALA A 113 -3.17 19.27 -0.95
C ALA A 113 -3.90 20.40 -1.70
N ALA A 114 -4.37 21.43 -0.99
CA ALA A 114 -5.00 22.59 -1.61
C ALA A 114 -4.01 23.39 -2.46
N CYS A 115 -2.75 23.48 -2.03
CA CYS A 115 -1.67 24.11 -2.79
C CYS A 115 -1.25 23.29 -4.04
N VAL A 116 -1.47 21.97 -4.03
CA VAL A 116 -1.04 21.04 -5.09
C VAL A 116 -2.20 20.72 -6.04
N ASN A 117 -2.69 21.72 -6.77
CA ASN A 117 -3.72 21.56 -7.83
C ASN A 117 -5.11 21.08 -7.36
N GLY A 118 -5.50 21.31 -6.10
CA GLY A 118 -6.90 21.25 -5.67
C GLY A 118 -7.48 19.83 -5.56
N LEU A 119 -6.75 18.95 -4.87
CA LEU A 119 -7.28 17.63 -4.52
C LEU A 119 -8.45 17.76 -3.51
N PRO A 120 -9.68 17.35 -3.85
CA PRO A 120 -10.81 17.50 -2.94
C PRO A 120 -10.79 16.35 -1.92
N PHE A 121 -10.20 16.60 -0.74
CA PHE A 121 -10.20 15.65 0.38
C PHE A 121 -11.51 15.65 1.19
N TYR A 122 -12.47 16.51 0.85
CA TYR A 122 -13.61 16.86 1.70
C TYR A 122 -14.68 15.77 1.92
N ARG A 123 -14.43 14.51 1.55
CA ARG A 123 -15.47 13.48 1.71
C ARG A 123 -14.92 12.04 1.69
N PHE A 124 -14.20 11.68 2.73
CA PHE A 124 -14.01 10.28 3.11
C PHE A 124 -14.49 10.14 4.55
N SER A 125 -15.78 9.82 4.69
CA SER A 125 -16.51 9.57 5.95
C SER A 125 -17.21 8.23 5.85
#